data_AF-A0A2M7Z7F0-F1
#
_entry.id   AF-A0A2M7Z7F0-F1
#
_cell.length_a   1.000
_cell.length_b   1.000
_cell.length_c   1.000
_cell.angle_alpha   90.00
_cell.angle_beta   90.00
_cell.angle_gamma   90.00
#
_symmetry.space_group_name_H-M   'P 1'
#
loop_
_entity.id
_entity.type
_entity.pdbx_description
1 polymer ?
#
loop_
_entity_poly.entity_id
_entity_poly.type
_entity_poly.pdbx_seq_one_letter_code
_entity_poly.pdbx_strand_id
1 'polypeptide(L)'
;MQKFYYSLSKTKKIFFLVLTILLSVPIGGFVGLMLGLFIVNFIPISCSVTGCHNAFEFHGMFGYEATGFIGFWFGLFVFPISYMVFIVYLETNKK
;
A
#
# COMPACT_ATOMS: atom_id res chain seq x y z
N MET A 1 10.20 2.32 -19.13
CA MET A 1 9.78 3.40 -18.20
C MET A 1 10.61 4.67 -18.37
N GLN A 2 11.94 4.65 -18.23
CA GLN A 2 12.78 5.86 -18.32
C GLN A 2 12.62 6.67 -19.62
N LYS A 3 12.76 6.04 -20.78
CA LYS A 3 12.59 6.72 -22.08
C LYS A 3 11.20 7.35 -22.25
N PHE A 4 10.17 6.67 -21.76
CA PHE A 4 8.77 7.14 -21.75
C PHE A 4 8.58 8.34 -20.79
N TYR A 5 9.17 8.28 -19.60
CA TYR A 5 9.15 9.37 -18.61
C TYR A 5 9.85 10.64 -19.14
N TYR A 6 10.98 10.48 -19.83
CA TYR A 6 11.70 11.63 -20.40
C TYR A 6 11.02 12.25 -21.62
N SER A 7 10.22 11.49 -22.38
CA SER A 7 9.45 12.02 -23.51
C SER A 7 8.19 12.79 -23.11
N LEU A 8 7.80 12.75 -21.82
CA LEU A 8 6.57 13.37 -21.33
C LEU A 8 6.80 14.84 -20.92
N SER A 9 5.85 15.71 -21.29
CA SER A 9 5.81 17.09 -20.80
C SER A 9 5.54 17.14 -19.29
N LYS A 10 5.98 18.23 -18.63
CA LYS A 10 5.82 18.42 -17.17
C LYS A 10 4.37 18.21 -16.71
N THR A 11 3.39 18.72 -17.46
CA THR A 11 1.96 18.58 -17.15
C THR A 11 1.50 17.11 -17.16
N LYS A 12 1.94 16.32 -18.15
CA LYS A 12 1.59 14.89 -18.23
C LYS A 12 2.22 14.07 -17.12
N LYS A 13 3.43 14.44 -16.68
CA LYS A 13 4.09 13.83 -15.51
C LYS A 13 3.30 14.06 -14.22
N ILE A 14 2.81 15.29 -14.01
CA ILE A 14 1.99 15.64 -12.84
C ILE A 14 0.66 14.88 -12.88
N PHE A 15 -0.02 14.86 -14.02
CA PHE A 15 -1.28 14.13 -14.16
C PHE A 15 -1.11 12.64 -13.89
N PHE A 16 -0.05 12.04 -14.42
CA PHE A 16 0.28 10.64 -14.15
C PHE A 16 0.55 10.38 -12.66
N LEU A 17 1.26 11.30 -11.98
CA LEU A 17 1.54 11.18 -10.55
C LEU A 17 0.26 11.24 -9.71
N VAL A 18 -0.62 12.19 -9.99
CA VAL A 18 -1.93 12.31 -9.29
C VAL A 18 -2.76 11.04 -9.49
N LEU A 19 -2.85 10.55 -10.73
CA LEU A 19 -3.60 9.33 -11.04
C LEU A 19 -3.01 8.11 -10.31
N THR A 20 -1.69 7.98 -10.29
CA THR A 20 -0.98 6.88 -9.62
C THR A 20 -1.22 6.88 -8.12
N ILE A 21 -1.21 8.06 -7.48
CA ILE A 21 -1.52 8.20 -6.05
C ILE A 21 -2.97 7.77 -5.79
N LEU A 22 -3.93 8.23 -6.61
CA LEU A 22 -5.34 7.87 -6.44
C LEU A 22 -5.56 6.34 -6.57
N LEU A 23 -4.90 5.71 -7.54
CA LEU A 23 -4.95 4.26 -7.79
C LEU A 23 -4.17 3.44 -6.75
N SER A 24 -3.17 4.02 -6.09
CA SER A 24 -2.36 3.29 -5.11
C SER A 24 -3.12 2.90 -3.85
N VAL A 25 -4.12 3.69 -3.45
CA VAL A 25 -4.97 3.42 -2.29
C VAL A 25 -5.79 2.13 -2.45
N PRO A 26 -6.61 1.94 -3.50
CA PRO A 26 -7.35 0.69 -3.67
C PRO A 26 -6.44 -0.51 -3.90
N ILE A 27 -5.28 -0.34 -4.54
CA ILE A 27 -4.29 -1.42 -4.70
C ILE A 27 -3.71 -1.83 -3.34
N GLY A 28 -3.31 -0.88 -2.50
CA GLY A 28 -2.83 -1.16 -1.15
C GLY A 28 -3.90 -1.82 -0.28
N GLY A 29 -5.14 -1.34 -0.35
CA GLY A 29 -6.28 -1.96 0.32
C GLY A 29 -6.52 -3.40 -0.13
N PHE A 30 -6.44 -3.68 -1.43
CA PHE A 30 -6.57 -5.03 -1.98
C PHE A 30 -5.46 -5.97 -1.48
N VAL A 31 -4.20 -5.50 -1.45
CA VAL A 31 -3.08 -6.27 -0.90
C VAL A 31 -3.27 -6.54 0.59
N GLY A 32 -3.73 -5.54 1.37
CA GLY A 32 -4.06 -5.71 2.78
C GLY A 32 -5.18 -6.71 3.03
N LEU A 33 -6.20 -6.73 2.16
CA LEU A 33 -7.29 -7.70 2.21
C LEU A 33 -6.79 -9.12 1.92
N MET A 34 -5.95 -9.31 0.91
CA MET A 34 -5.38 -10.63 0.58
C MET A 34 -4.51 -11.17 1.72
N LEU A 35 -3.68 -10.31 2.33
CA LEU A 35 -2.91 -10.65 3.52
C LEU A 35 -3.82 -10.97 4.71
N GLY A 36 -4.93 -10.25 4.86
CA GLY A 36 -5.93 -10.50 5.89
C GLY A 36 -6.61 -11.84 5.76
N LEU A 37 -7.04 -12.19 4.56
CA LEU A 37 -7.61 -13.50 4.27
C LEU A 37 -6.60 -14.61 4.56
N PHE A 38 -5.33 -14.41 4.21
CA PHE A 38 -4.29 -15.38 4.56
C PHE A 38 -4.14 -15.52 6.08
N ILE A 39 -4.04 -14.41 6.81
CA ILE A 39 -3.91 -14.42 8.26
C ILE A 39 -5.10 -15.08 8.94
N VAL A 40 -6.32 -14.80 8.49
CA VAL A 40 -7.54 -15.39 9.07
C VAL A 40 -7.62 -16.91 8.84
N ASN A 41 -7.12 -17.40 7.70
CA ASN A 41 -7.18 -18.83 7.37
C ASN A 41 -6.04 -19.66 7.96
N PHE A 42 -4.85 -19.07 8.17
CA PHE A 42 -3.66 -19.82 8.58
C PHE A 42 -3.15 -19.50 9.99
N ILE A 43 -3.54 -18.37 10.59
CA ILE A 43 -3.17 -18.04 11.96
C ILE A 43 -4.27 -18.52 12.92
N PRO A 44 -3.92 -19.32 13.94
CA PRO A 44 -4.89 -19.87 14.87
C PRO A 44 -5.57 -18.77 15.70
N ILE A 45 -6.79 -19.08 16.13
CA ILE A 45 -7.60 -18.24 17.00
C ILE A 45 -7.03 -18.32 18.42
N SER A 46 -6.78 -17.16 19.04
CA SER A 46 -6.43 -17.01 20.45
C SER A 46 -7.64 -16.55 21.25
N CYS A 47 -7.90 -17.18 22.39
CA CYS A 47 -8.96 -16.77 23.30
C CYS A 47 -8.40 -15.93 24.44
N SER A 48 -8.99 -14.76 24.67
CA SER A 48 -8.72 -13.88 25.81
C SER A 48 -9.98 -13.73 26.67
N VAL A 49 -9.87 -12.97 27.75
CA VAL A 49 -11.00 -12.62 28.64
C VAL A 49 -12.15 -11.88 27.91
N THR A 50 -11.89 -11.29 26.74
CA THR A 50 -12.88 -10.52 25.97
C THR A 50 -13.48 -11.28 24.78
N GLY A 51 -12.98 -12.49 24.46
CA GLY A 51 -13.47 -13.29 23.34
C GLY A 51 -12.38 -14.12 22.64
N CYS A 52 -12.79 -14.93 21.67
CA CYS A 52 -11.86 -15.68 20.81
C CYS A 52 -11.72 -14.96 19.46
N HIS A 53 -10.51 -14.48 19.18
CA HIS A 53 -10.19 -13.72 17.97
C HIS A 53 -8.90 -14.24 17.33
N ASN A 54 -8.61 -13.81 16.11
CA ASN A 54 -7.34 -14.14 15.49
C ASN A 54 -6.18 -13.55 16.34
N ALA A 55 -5.10 -14.30 16.52
CA ALA A 55 -3.95 -13.86 17.33
C ALA A 55 -3.21 -12.65 16.74
N PHE A 56 -3.49 -12.30 15.48
CA PHE A 56 -3.00 -11.08 14.87
C PHE A 56 -3.88 -9.89 15.25
N GLU A 57 -3.37 -9.05 16.16
CA GLU A 57 -3.99 -7.80 16.61
C GLU A 57 -3.13 -6.59 16.22
N PHE A 58 -3.76 -5.53 15.72
CA PHE A 58 -3.12 -4.24 15.50
C PHE A 58 -4.06 -3.10 15.91
N HIS A 59 -3.67 -2.29 16.89
CA HIS A 59 -4.46 -1.17 17.41
C HIS A 59 -5.93 -1.53 17.78
N GLY A 60 -6.15 -2.72 18.36
CA GLY A 60 -7.49 -3.20 18.73
C GLY A 60 -8.33 -3.75 17.57
N MET A 61 -7.78 -3.83 16.35
CA MET A 61 -8.38 -4.51 15.20
C MET A 61 -7.81 -5.92 15.09
N PHE A 62 -8.60 -6.89 14.63
CA PHE A 62 -8.20 -8.30 14.58
C PHE A 62 -8.20 -8.86 13.15
N GLY A 63 -7.21 -9.71 12.86
CA GLY A 63 -7.14 -10.48 11.61
C GLY A 63 -7.23 -9.60 10.37
N TYR A 64 -8.30 -9.77 9.58
CA TYR A 64 -8.47 -9.10 8.29
C TYR A 64 -8.65 -7.57 8.41
N GLU A 65 -9.21 -7.09 9.52
CA GLU A 65 -9.41 -5.64 9.75
C GLU A 65 -8.07 -4.94 9.99
N ALA A 66 -7.24 -5.56 10.82
CA ALA A 66 -5.88 -5.10 11.10
C ALA A 66 -5.03 -5.03 9.81
N THR A 67 -5.03 -6.10 9.02
CA THR A 67 -4.26 -6.13 7.76
C THR A 67 -4.83 -5.22 6.70
N GLY A 68 -6.16 -5.06 6.63
CA GLY A 68 -6.81 -4.13 5.71
C GLY A 68 -6.42 -2.68 6.03
N PHE A 69 -6.42 -2.32 7.30
CA PHE A 69 -5.96 -1.01 7.77
C PHE A 69 -4.49 -0.79 7.44
N ILE A 70 -3.60 -1.75 7.75
CA ILE A 70 -2.19 -1.69 7.39
C ILE A 70 -2.00 -1.53 5.88
N GLY A 71 -2.73 -2.32 5.08
CA GLY A 71 -2.69 -2.25 3.61
C GLY A 71 -3.13 -0.90 3.06
N PHE A 72 -4.16 -0.29 3.66
CA PHE A 72 -4.58 1.07 3.33
C PHE A 72 -3.46 2.09 3.57
N TRP A 73 -2.80 2.05 4.74
CA TRP A 73 -1.69 2.96 5.06
C TRP A 73 -0.48 2.73 4.15
N PHE A 74 -0.18 1.46 3.81
CA PHE A 74 0.82 1.14 2.80
C PHE A 74 0.48 1.72 1.43
N GLY A 75 -0.77 1.55 0.99
CA GLY A 75 -1.32 2.16 -0.23
C GLY A 75 -1.17 3.67 -0.25
N LEU A 76 -1.52 4.33 0.85
CA LEU A 76 -1.60 5.79 0.96
C LEU A 76 -0.23 6.46 1.08
N PHE A 77 0.76 5.85 1.74
CA PHE A 77 2.05 6.49 1.99
C PHE A 77 3.21 5.83 1.25
N VAL A 78 3.34 4.50 1.33
CA VAL A 78 4.53 3.81 0.83
C VAL A 78 4.60 3.86 -0.69
N PHE A 79 3.47 3.67 -1.39
CA PHE A 79 3.44 3.75 -2.85
C PHE A 79 3.72 5.17 -3.37
N PRO A 80 3.06 6.24 -2.86
CA PRO A 80 3.39 7.60 -3.28
C PRO A 80 4.84 8.00 -2.98
N ILE A 81 5.36 7.69 -1.79
CA ILE A 81 6.73 8.03 -1.40
C ILE A 81 7.74 7.29 -2.28
N SER A 82 7.59 5.98 -2.45
CA SER A 82 8.51 5.20 -3.30
C SER A 82 8.50 5.70 -4.74
N TYR A 83 7.34 6.11 -5.26
CA TYR A 83 7.23 6.69 -6.59
C TYR A 83 7.89 8.08 -6.70
N MET A 84 7.75 8.94 -5.69
CA MET A 84 8.48 10.23 -5.64
C MET A 84 10.00 10.01 -5.62
N VAL A 85 10.49 9.09 -4.80
CA VAL A 85 11.91 8.71 -4.74
C VAL A 85 12.39 8.20 -6.10
N PHE A 86 11.60 7.36 -6.77
CA PHE A 86 11.91 6.87 -8.11
C PHE A 86 12.01 8.02 -9.13
N ILE A 87 11.09 8.98 -9.11
CA ILE A 87 11.16 10.18 -9.96
C ILE A 87 12.43 10.97 -9.69
N VAL A 88 12.75 11.25 -8.42
CA VAL A 88 13.96 12.00 -8.05
C VAL A 88 15.21 11.25 -8.52
N TYR A 89 15.24 9.92 -8.37
CA TYR A 89 16.33 9.09 -8.87
C TYR A 89 16.49 9.19 -10.39
N LEU A 90 15.39 9.20 -11.15
CA LEU A 90 15.43 9.40 -12.59
C LEU A 90 15.93 10.80 -12.96
N GLU A 91 15.40 11.85 -12.34
CA GLU A 91 15.82 13.23 -12.61
C GLU A 91 17.32 13.44 -12.33
N THR A 92 17.85 12.80 -11.27
CA THR A 92 19.27 12.87 -10.87
C THR A 92 20.20 12.08 -11.81
N ASN A 93 19.75 10.92 -12.30
CA ASN A 93 20.53 10.07 -13.22
C ASN A 93 20.37 10.44 -14.69
N LYS A 94 19.75 11.58 -14.99
CA LYS A 94 19.62 12.12 -16.33
C LYS A 94 20.96 12.74 -16.78
N LYS A 95 21.97 11.89 -16.95
CA LYS A 95 23.17 12.19 -17.74
C LYS A 95 22.90 11.89 -19.21
#